data_AF-A0A937WEI4-F1
#
_entry.id   AF-A0A937WEI4-F1
#
_cell.length_a   1.000
_cell.length_b   1.000
_cell.length_c   1.000
_cell.angle_alpha   90.00
_cell.angle_beta   90.00
_cell.angle_gamma   90.00
#
_symmetry.space_group_name_H-M   'P 1'
#
loop_
_entity.id
_entity.type
_entity.pdbx_description
1 polymer ?
#
loop_
_entity_poly.entity_id
_entity_poly.type
_entity_poly.pdbx_seq_one_letter_code
_entity_poly.pdbx_strand_id
1 'polypeptide(L)' 'MIQTKFSLAESQIHFLEHYKDYGFKDKSALVREALARFQQELAKEHLLKSADLYAEVYQEDEDVRELTETALAGWPK' A
#
# COMPACT_ATOMS: atom_id res chain seq x y z
N MET A 1 -19.37 -7.11 -12.50
CA MET A 1 -18.27 -7.89 -11.90
C MET A 1 -17.76 -8.87 -12.94
N ILE A 2 -16.45 -8.94 -13.14
CA ILE A 2 -15.81 -9.93 -14.04
C ILE A 2 -15.35 -11.11 -13.17
N GLN A 3 -15.50 -12.33 -13.67
CA GLN A 3 -15.08 -13.55 -12.98
C GLN A 3 -13.74 -14.03 -13.51
N THR A 4 -12.87 -14.47 -12.60
CA THR A 4 -11.57 -15.07 -12.90
C THR A 4 -11.40 -16.32 -12.05
N LYS A 5 -10.81 -17.36 -12.63
CA LYS A 5 -10.45 -18.60 -11.90
C LYS A 5 -8.96 -18.57 -11.58
N PHE A 6 -8.63 -18.94 -10.36
CA PHE A 6 -7.25 -19.07 -9.88
C PHE A 6 -7.17 -20.30 -8.99
N SER A 7 -5.98 -20.90 -8.94
CA SER A 7 -5.69 -22.02 -8.04
C SER A 7 -5.33 -21.47 -6.67
N LEU A 8 -5.85 -22.11 -5.63
CA LEU A 8 -5.53 -21.80 -4.24
C LEU A 8 -4.95 -23.04 -3.57
N ALA A 9 -4.05 -22.82 -2.62
CA ALA A 9 -3.59 -23.87 -1.71
C ALA A 9 -4.75 -24.33 -0.79
N GLU A 10 -4.67 -25.56 -0.31
CA GLU A 10 -5.68 -26.13 0.59
C GLU A 10 -5.88 -25.28 1.85
N SER A 11 -4.81 -24.74 2.42
CA SER A 11 -4.85 -23.82 3.57
C SER A 11 -5.65 -22.54 3.27
N GLN A 12 -5.54 -22.01 2.05
CA GLN A 12 -6.29 -20.83 1.62
C GLN A 12 -7.77 -21.15 1.42
N ILE A 13 -8.09 -22.35 0.91
CA ILE A 13 -9.47 -22.83 0.83
C ILE A 13 -10.07 -22.97 2.22
N HIS A 14 -9.35 -23.60 3.15
CA HIS A 14 -9.80 -23.74 4.54
C HIS A 14 -10.09 -22.38 5.18
N PHE A 15 -9.21 -21.39 5.00
CA PHE A 15 -9.45 -20.02 5.44
C PHE A 15 -10.73 -19.42 4.83
N LEU A 16 -10.96 -19.62 3.52
CA LEU A 16 -12.16 -19.13 2.85
C LEU A 16 -13.44 -19.83 3.32
N GLU A 17 -13.41 -21.10 3.72
CA GLU A 17 -14.60 -21.77 4.26
C GLU A 17 -15.10 -21.14 5.56
N HIS A 18 -14.20 -20.57 6.36
CA HIS A 18 -14.51 -19.91 7.64
C HIS A 18 -14.93 -18.43 7.46
N TYR A 19 -15.29 -18.00 6.25
CA TYR A 19 -15.64 -16.61 5.95
C TYR A 19 -16.73 -16.02 6.87
N LYS A 20 -17.67 -16.86 7.34
CA LYS A 20 -18.75 -16.45 8.25
C LYS A 20 -18.23 -16.08 9.64
N ASP A 21 -17.19 -16.76 10.11
CA ASP A 21 -16.61 -16.53 11.44
C ASP A 21 -15.93 -15.16 11.52
N TYR A 22 -15.51 -14.63 10.36
CA TYR A 22 -14.96 -13.28 10.22
C TYR A 22 -16.02 -12.23 9.85
N GLY A 23 -17.31 -12.59 9.81
CA GLY A 23 -18.42 -11.67 9.54
C GLY A 23 -18.67 -11.35 8.06
N PHE A 24 -18.11 -12.12 7.12
CA PHE A 24 -18.38 -11.91 5.69
C PHE A 24 -19.65 -12.62 5.24
N LYS A 25 -20.35 -12.00 4.28
CA LYS A 25 -21.57 -12.56 3.68
C LYS A 25 -21.33 -13.75 2.74
N ASP A 26 -20.18 -13.78 2.09
CA ASP A 26 -19.77 -14.80 1.12
C ASP A 26 -18.23 -14.83 0.98
N LYS A 27 -17.68 -15.92 0.43
CA LYS A 27 -16.24 -16.07 0.17
C LYS A 27 -15.69 -14.96 -0.73
N SER A 28 -16.49 -14.51 -1.69
CA SER A 28 -16.06 -13.45 -2.61
C SER A 28 -15.92 -12.10 -1.91
N ALA A 29 -16.68 -11.83 -0.85
CA ALA A 29 -16.58 -10.62 -0.04
C ALA A 29 -15.27 -10.62 0.75
N LEU A 30 -14.91 -11.76 1.34
CA LEU A 30 -13.63 -11.95 2.02
C LEU A 30 -12.46 -11.77 1.04
N VAL A 31 -12.51 -12.39 -0.15
CA VAL A 31 -11.45 -12.25 -1.17
C VAL A 31 -11.33 -10.80 -1.65
N ARG A 32 -12.44 -10.11 -1.91
CA ARG A 32 -12.41 -8.70 -2.34
C ARG A 32 -11.77 -7.80 -1.28
N GLU A 33 -12.13 -8.00 -0.01
CA GLU A 33 -11.54 -7.23 1.09
C GLU A 33 -10.04 -7.53 1.24
N ALA A 34 -9.64 -8.80 1.16
CA ALA A 34 -8.22 -9.19 1.23
C ALA A 34 -7.41 -8.56 0.08
N LEU A 35 -7.94 -8.58 -1.15
CA LEU A 35 -7.28 -7.94 -2.30
C LEU A 35 -7.20 -6.42 -2.15
N ALA A 36 -8.24 -5.76 -1.63
CA ALA A 36 -8.23 -4.32 -1.41
C ALA A 36 -7.16 -3.91 -0.38
N ARG A 37 -7.04 -4.66 0.72
CA ARG A 37 -5.98 -4.43 1.74
C ARG A 37 -4.60 -4.63 1.15
N PHE A 38 -4.39 -5.72 0.42
CA PHE A 38 -3.10 -6.00 -0.20
C PHE A 38 -2.71 -4.93 -1.25
N GLN A 39 -3.69 -4.41 -2.01
CA GLN A 39 -3.45 -3.30 -2.92
C GLN A 39 -2.99 -2.02 -2.20
N GLN A 40 -3.57 -1.72 -1.03
CA GLN A 40 -3.16 -0.58 -0.22
C GLN A 40 -1.75 -0.77 0.36
N GLU A 41 -1.42 -1.98 0.81
CA GLU A 41 -0.09 -2.33 1.30
C GLU A 41 0.97 -2.16 0.21
N LEU A 42 0.73 -2.71 -0.98
CA LEU A 42 1.64 -2.55 -2.13
C LEU A 42 1.80 -1.09 -2.54
N ALA A 43 0.72 -0.31 -2.55
CA ALA A 43 0.79 1.12 -2.86
C ALA A 43 1.63 1.89 -1.83
N LYS A 44 1.49 1.54 -0.54
CA LYS A 44 2.30 2.13 0.53
C LYS A 44 3.77 1.75 0.42
N GLU A 45 4.08 0.48 0.15
CA GLU A 45 5.46 0.03 -0.07
C GLU A 45 6.10 0.75 -1.25
N HIS A 46 5.35 0.95 -2.34
CA HIS A 46 5.83 1.70 -3.49
C HIS A 46 6.09 3.17 -3.14
N LEU A 47 5.19 3.81 -2.37
CA LEU A 47 5.35 5.19 -1.94
C LEU A 47 6.59 5.36 -1.05
N LEU A 48 6.83 4.44 -0.11
CA LEU A 48 8.01 4.45 0.75
C LEU A 48 9.29 4.32 -0.09
N LYS A 49 9.36 3.34 -0.99
CA LYS A 49 10.49 3.19 -1.91
C LYS A 49 10.74 4.43 -2.74
N SER A 50 9.68 5.09 -3.23
CA SER A 50 9.84 6.34 -3.95
C SER A 50 10.35 7.47 -3.07
N ALA A 51 9.88 7.56 -1.82
CA ALA A 51 10.32 8.58 -0.88
C ALA A 51 11.80 8.41 -0.51
N ASP A 52 12.25 7.16 -0.33
CA ASP A 52 13.66 6.83 -0.08
C ASP A 52 14.53 7.27 -1.27
N LEU A 53 14.12 6.97 -2.51
CA LEU A 53 14.81 7.43 -3.72
C LEU A 53 14.86 8.96 -3.84
N TYR A 54 13.76 9.65 -3.52
CA TYR A 54 13.74 11.11 -3.51
C TYR A 54 14.67 11.68 -2.43
N ALA A 55 14.76 11.03 -1.26
CA ALA A 55 15.67 11.45 -0.20
C ALA A 55 17.13 11.29 -0.60
N GLU A 56 17.48 10.20 -1.30
CA GLU A 56 18.83 10.02 -1.87
C GLU A 56 19.17 11.13 -2.86
N VAL A 57 18.29 11.40 -3.83
CA VAL A 57 18.50 12.48 -4.82
C VAL A 57 18.60 13.86 -4.14
N TYR A 58 17.74 14.11 -3.16
CA TYR A 58 17.74 15.37 -2.41
C TYR A 58 19.03 15.57 -1.61
N GLN A 59 19.65 14.51 -1.08
CA GLN A 59 20.92 14.62 -0.37
C GLN A 59 22.08 15.07 -1.28
N GLU A 60 22.05 14.63 -2.54
CA GLU A 60 23.08 14.92 -3.53
C GLU A 60 22.93 16.31 -4.19
N ASP A 61 21.74 16.92 -4.12
CA ASP A 61 21.43 18.21 -4.74
C ASP A 61 21.49 19.38 -3.72
N GLU A 62 22.67 20.00 -3.63
CA GLU A 62 22.96 21.11 -2.71
C GLU A 62 22.11 22.36 -3.00
N ASP A 63 21.90 22.68 -4.29
CA ASP A 63 21.10 23.84 -4.70
C ASP A 63 19.64 23.68 -4.26
N VAL A 64 19.06 22.49 -4.46
CA VAL A 64 17.68 22.20 -4.03
C VAL A 64 17.58 22.26 -2.51
N ARG A 65 18.56 21.75 -1.77
CA ARG A 65 18.61 21.81 -0.31
C ARG A 65 18.66 23.25 0.20
N GLU A 66 19.55 24.09 -0.32
CA GLU A 66 19.64 25.50 0.06
C GLU A 66 18.32 26.25 -0.20
N LEU A 67 17.67 25.98 -1.34
CA LEU A 67 16.37 26.56 -1.66
C LEU A 67 15.27 26.12 -0.68
N THR A 68 15.26 24.85 -0.27
CA THR A 68 14.27 24.34 0.70
C THR A 68 14.50 24.88 2.10
N GLU A 69 15.76 24.93 2.54
CA GLU A 69 16.14 25.47 3.86
C GLU A 69 15.83 26.98 3.96
N THR A 70 16.04 27.73 2.88
CA THR A 70 15.71 29.16 2.83
C THR A 70 14.20 29.40 2.91
N ALA A 71 13.39 28.52 2.34
CA ALA A 71 11.92 28.62 2.38
C ALA A 71 11.34 28.40 3.79
N LEU A 72 12.04 27.68 4.68
CA LEU A 72 11.64 27.46 6.07
C LEU A 72 11.73 28.74 6.93
N ALA A 73 12.61 29.68 6.59
CA ALA A 73 12.89 30.88 7.39
C ALA A 73 11.73 31.90 7.45
N GLY A 74 10.63 31.67 6.72
CA GLY A 74 9.47 32.59 6.65
C GLY A 74 8.11 31.94 6.93
N TRP A 75 8.06 30.66 7.31
CA TRP A 75 6.78 29.98 7.50
C TRP A 75 6.11 30.36 8.83
N PRO A 76 4.86 30.84 8.83
CA PRO A 76 4.15 31.16 10.08
C PRO A 76 3.88 29.87 10.88
N LYS A 77 4.08 29.95 12.20
CA LYS A 77 3.83 28.84 13.14
C LYS A 77 2.39 28.34 13.13
#